data_AF-A0A5S9MK83-F1
#
_entry.id   AF-A0A5S9MK83-F1
#
_cell.length_a   1.000
_cell.length_b   1.000
_cell.length_c   1.000
_cell.angle_alpha   90.00
_cell.angle_beta   90.00
_cell.angle_gamma   90.00
#
_symmetry.space_group_name_H-M   'P 1'
#
loop_
_entity.id
_entity.type
_entity.pdbx_description
1 polymer ?
#
loop_
_entity_poly.entity_id
_entity_poly.type
_entity_poly.pdbx_seq_one_letter_code
_entity_poly.pdbx_strand_id
1 'polypeptide(L)'
;MKLSILDQSPLIGDATPAEALKQTVELAKQAEKWGYHRFWVSEHHFSNRLAGSSPEVLLGHLSAVTSHIRIGSGGVMLPHYSAYKVAENFRGSRSAGSRQNRSWDWTCPWWYAHFFHCPSSW
;
A
#
# COMPACT_ATOMS: atom_id res chain seq x y z
N MET A 1 7.59 19.72 7.38
CA MET A 1 6.81 18.51 7.77
C MET A 1 6.46 17.72 6.52
N LYS A 2 6.52 16.38 6.52
CA LYS A 2 6.20 15.54 5.36
C LYS A 2 4.78 14.96 5.52
N LEU A 3 3.94 15.07 4.48
CA LEU A 3 2.58 14.52 4.49
C LEU A 3 2.51 13.21 3.70
N SER A 4 1.59 12.31 4.09
CA SER A 4 1.39 11.00 3.45
C SER A 4 -0.09 10.63 3.51
N ILE A 5 -0.53 9.75 2.63
CA ILE A 5 -1.92 9.29 2.55
C ILE A 5 -1.97 7.79 2.89
N LEU A 6 -2.95 7.40 3.70
CA LEU A 6 -3.39 6.03 3.87
C LEU A 6 -4.77 5.92 3.21
N ASP A 7 -4.86 5.16 2.13
CA ASP A 7 -6.10 4.90 1.41
C ASP A 7 -6.62 3.50 1.70
N GLN A 8 -7.93 3.38 1.89
CA GLN A 8 -8.63 2.13 2.19
C GLN A 8 -9.53 1.68 1.02
N SER A 9 -9.45 2.38 -0.12
CA SER A 9 -10.33 2.18 -1.28
C SER A 9 -11.81 2.13 -0.91
N PRO A 10 -12.37 3.19 -0.31
CA PRO A 10 -13.76 3.18 0.15
C PRO A 10 -14.74 3.09 -1.02
N LEU A 11 -15.80 2.30 -0.84
CA LEU A 11 -16.98 2.33 -1.70
C LEU A 11 -17.85 3.52 -1.27
N ILE A 12 -17.94 4.53 -2.14
CA ILE A 12 -18.72 5.76 -1.90
C ILE A 12 -20.02 5.68 -2.69
N GLY A 13 -21.16 5.78 -1.99
CA GLY A 13 -22.48 5.64 -2.62
C GLY A 13 -22.67 4.24 -3.22
N ASP A 14 -23.14 4.21 -4.47
CA ASP A 14 -23.38 2.96 -5.21
C ASP A 14 -22.17 2.48 -6.02
N ALA A 15 -20.97 3.01 -5.73
CA ALA A 15 -19.75 2.64 -6.44
C ALA A 15 -19.41 1.15 -6.24
N THR A 16 -19.02 0.51 -7.33
CA THR A 16 -18.52 -0.87 -7.35
C THR A 16 -17.08 -0.95 -6.82
N PRO A 17 -16.62 -2.13 -6.35
CA PRO A 17 -15.22 -2.31 -5.95
C PRO A 17 -14.21 -1.94 -7.04
N ALA A 18 -14.54 -2.19 -8.31
CA ALA A 18 -13.70 -1.84 -9.44
C ALA A 18 -13.58 -0.30 -9.61
N GLU A 19 -14.67 0.44 -9.37
CA GLU A 19 -14.65 1.90 -9.39
C GLU A 19 -13.86 2.46 -8.21
N ALA A 20 -14.02 1.91 -7.01
CA ALA A 20 -13.23 2.31 -5.84
C ALA A 20 -11.72 2.12 -6.09
N LEU A 21 -11.30 0.99 -6.67
CA LEU A 21 -9.89 0.78 -7.02
C LEU A 21 -9.39 1.74 -8.11
N LYS A 22 -10.23 2.10 -9.09
CA LYS A 22 -9.89 3.14 -10.09
C LYS A 22 -9.72 4.51 -9.43
N GLN A 23 -10.56 4.84 -8.46
CA GLN A 23 -10.46 6.07 -7.68
C GLN A 23 -9.17 6.11 -6.85
N THR A 24 -8.79 4.99 -6.22
CA THR A 24 -7.49 4.84 -5.53
C THR A 24 -6.31 5.11 -6.47
N VAL A 25 -6.35 4.57 -7.69
CA VAL A 25 -5.32 4.79 -8.71
C VAL A 25 -5.22 6.26 -9.09
N GLU A 26 -6.35 6.93 -9.29
CA GLU A 26 -6.36 8.37 -9.59
C GLU A 26 -5.85 9.19 -8.40
N LEU A 27 -6.27 8.87 -7.18
CA LEU A 27 -5.79 9.53 -5.97
C LEU A 27 -4.28 9.40 -5.83
N ALA A 28 -3.69 8.23 -6.10
CA ALA A 28 -2.24 8.04 -6.04
C ALA A 28 -1.50 8.92 -7.05
N LYS A 29 -2.02 9.05 -8.29
CA LYS A 29 -1.46 9.95 -9.31
C LYS A 29 -1.55 11.41 -8.88
N GLN A 30 -2.66 11.82 -8.27
CA GLN A 30 -2.82 13.19 -7.79
C GLN A 30 -1.95 13.47 -6.56
N ALA A 31 -1.86 12.53 -5.62
CA ALA A 31 -0.99 12.61 -4.46
C ALA A 31 0.48 12.82 -4.87
N GLU A 32 0.93 12.13 -5.92
CA GLU A 32 2.24 12.36 -6.51
C GLU A 32 2.41 13.79 -7.03
N LYS A 33 1.47 14.28 -7.85
CA LYS A 33 1.49 15.65 -8.37
C LYS A 33 1.47 16.71 -7.27
N TRP A 34 0.77 16.45 -6.18
CA TRP A 34 0.67 17.32 -5.01
C TRP A 34 1.90 17.25 -4.09
N GLY A 35 2.87 16.36 -4.38
CA GLY A 35 4.11 16.26 -3.61
C GLY A 35 3.99 15.52 -2.28
N TYR A 36 3.00 14.62 -2.15
CA TYR A 36 2.92 13.75 -0.97
C TYR A 36 4.13 12.82 -0.91
N HIS A 37 4.57 12.53 0.32
CA HIS A 37 5.78 11.74 0.55
C HIS A 37 5.56 10.24 0.35
N ARG A 38 4.42 9.71 0.82
CA ARG A 38 4.03 8.30 0.73
C ARG A 38 2.54 8.16 0.45
N PHE A 39 2.20 7.08 -0.24
CA PHE A 39 0.84 6.62 -0.45
C PHE A 39 0.76 5.15 -0.03
N TRP A 40 -0.03 4.88 1.01
CA TRP A 40 -0.26 3.55 1.54
C TRP A 40 -1.65 3.05 1.18
N VAL A 41 -1.77 1.74 0.94
CA VAL A 41 -3.06 1.05 0.80
C VAL A 41 -3.20 0.00 1.90
N SER A 42 -4.38 -0.11 2.51
CA SER A 42 -4.67 -1.12 3.53
C SER A 42 -5.35 -2.37 2.96
N GLU A 43 -5.25 -3.45 3.72
CA GLU A 43 -5.88 -4.73 3.43
C GLU A 43 -7.24 -4.85 4.13
N HIS A 44 -8.29 -5.22 3.38
CA HIS A 44 -9.63 -5.45 3.90
C HIS A 44 -10.27 -6.71 3.30
N HIS A 45 -10.78 -7.58 4.17
CA HIS A 45 -11.52 -8.79 3.79
C HIS A 45 -12.97 -8.70 4.25
N PHE A 46 -13.89 -9.30 3.48
CA PHE A 46 -15.32 -9.37 3.80
C PHE A 46 -15.99 -8.02 4.12
N SER A 47 -15.44 -6.93 3.59
CA SER A 47 -16.00 -5.59 3.76
C SER A 47 -16.99 -5.27 2.65
N ASN A 48 -18.14 -4.72 3.01
CA ASN A 48 -19.11 -4.15 2.06
C ASN A 48 -18.89 -2.65 1.81
N ARG A 49 -17.87 -2.04 2.45
CA ARG A 49 -17.58 -0.60 2.38
C ARG A 49 -16.18 -0.27 1.90
N LEU A 50 -15.27 -1.24 1.84
CA LEU A 50 -13.87 -1.06 1.48
C LEU A 50 -13.49 -2.11 0.44
N ALA A 51 -12.79 -1.69 -0.62
CA ALA A 51 -12.26 -2.59 -1.64
C ALA A 51 -10.79 -2.93 -1.33
N GLY A 52 -10.32 -4.08 -1.84
CA GLY A 52 -8.91 -4.46 -1.78
C GLY A 52 -8.55 -5.39 -0.62
N SER A 53 -8.41 -6.68 -0.93
CA SER A 53 -7.99 -7.75 0.00
C SER A 53 -6.52 -8.15 -0.15
N SER A 54 -5.83 -7.60 -1.15
CA SER A 54 -4.47 -8.01 -1.53
C SER A 54 -3.65 -6.77 -1.90
N PRO A 55 -3.18 -6.00 -0.90
CA PRO A 55 -2.46 -4.77 -1.14
C PRO A 55 -1.27 -4.98 -2.08
N GLU A 56 -0.54 -6.09 -1.99
CA GLU A 56 0.63 -6.40 -2.82
C GLU A 56 0.36 -6.38 -4.34
N VAL A 57 -0.84 -6.77 -4.77
CA VAL A 57 -1.25 -6.71 -6.18
C VAL A 57 -1.47 -5.25 -6.59
N LEU A 58 -2.17 -4.50 -5.74
CA LEU A 58 -2.45 -3.08 -5.97
C LEU A 58 -1.16 -2.25 -5.93
N LEU A 59 -0.21 -2.55 -5.05
CA LEU A 59 1.10 -1.92 -5.01
C LEU A 59 1.81 -2.05 -6.35
N GLY A 60 1.82 -3.24 -6.96
CA GLY A 60 2.42 -3.46 -8.28
C GLY A 60 1.81 -2.55 -9.35
N HIS A 61 0.48 -2.43 -9.36
CA HIS A 61 -0.22 -1.55 -10.30
C HIS A 61 0.08 -0.06 -10.05
N LEU A 62 -0.02 0.40 -8.79
CA LEU A 62 0.27 1.79 -8.40
C LEU A 62 1.71 2.20 -8.73
N SER A 63 2.66 1.27 -8.55
CA SER A 63 4.07 1.46 -8.89
C SER A 63 4.33 1.69 -10.38
N ALA A 64 3.46 1.13 -11.23
CA ALA A 64 3.58 1.25 -12.68
C ALA A 64 2.98 2.56 -13.21
N VAL A 65 2.03 3.16 -12.49
CA VAL A 65 1.33 4.38 -12.91
C VAL A 65 1.80 5.65 -12.19
N THR A 66 2.72 5.51 -11.22
CA THR A 66 3.37 6.62 -10.50
C THR A 66 4.89 6.53 -10.71
N SER A 67 5.59 7.66 -10.55
CA SER A 67 7.01 7.77 -10.91
C SER A 67 7.96 7.91 -9.73
N HIS A 68 7.58 8.68 -8.70
CA HIS A 68 8.46 9.14 -7.63
C HIS A 68 7.82 9.12 -6.24
N ILE A 69 6.49 9.11 -6.10
CA ILE A 69 5.85 8.90 -4.80
C ILE A 69 6.18 7.50 -4.28
N ARG A 70 6.41 7.39 -2.98
CA ARG A 70 6.67 6.10 -2.32
C ARG A 70 5.34 5.38 -2.11
N ILE A 71 5.22 4.18 -2.66
CA ILE A 71 4.04 3.33 -2.50
C ILE A 71 4.34 2.30 -1.39
N GLY A 72 3.33 1.84 -0.66
CA GLY A 72 3.52 0.78 0.34
C GLY A 72 2.20 0.24 0.88
N SER A 73 2.26 -0.80 1.70
CA SER A 73 1.08 -1.28 2.42
C SER A 73 0.96 -0.55 3.78
N GLY A 74 -0.23 -0.07 4.10
CA GLY A 74 -0.60 0.49 5.40
C GLY A 74 -0.98 -0.56 6.44
N GLY A 75 -0.71 -1.83 6.16
CA GLY A 75 -1.01 -2.98 6.99
C GLY A 75 -1.30 -4.19 6.11
N VAL A 76 -0.47 -5.23 6.26
CA VAL A 76 -0.81 -6.59 5.84
C VAL A 76 -1.30 -7.32 7.07
N MET A 77 -2.34 -8.14 6.96
CA MET A 77 -2.81 -8.95 8.07
C MET A 77 -1.85 -10.13 8.34
N LEU A 78 -0.63 -9.82 8.80
CA LEU A 78 0.47 -10.76 9.00
C LEU A 78 0.09 -12.08 9.72
N PRO A 79 -0.78 -12.09 10.76
CA PRO A 79 -1.19 -13.34 11.40
C PRO A 79 -1.89 -14.34 10.46
N HIS A 80 -2.38 -13.90 9.30
CA HIS A 80 -3.10 -14.73 8.34
C HIS A 80 -2.20 -15.28 7.21
N TYR A 81 -0.93 -14.88 7.14
CA TYR A 81 -0.02 -15.28 6.07
C TYR A 81 1.31 -15.80 6.62
N SER A 82 1.95 -16.71 5.87
CA SER A 82 3.34 -17.06 6.14
C SER A 82 4.23 -15.83 5.98
N ALA A 83 5.03 -15.52 7.01
CA ALA A 83 5.98 -14.42 6.97
C ALA A 83 6.92 -14.51 5.75
N TYR A 84 7.32 -15.74 5.36
CA TYR A 84 8.13 -15.97 4.17
C TYR A 84 7.42 -15.54 2.87
N LYS A 85 6.13 -15.85 2.74
CA LYS A 85 5.32 -15.46 1.58
C LYS A 85 5.20 -13.94 1.48
N VAL A 86 4.96 -13.27 2.60
CA VAL A 86 4.89 -11.81 2.65
C VAL A 86 6.25 -11.19 2.27
N ALA A 87 7.35 -11.70 2.82
CA ALA A 87 8.70 -11.24 2.46
C ALA A 87 8.97 -11.35 0.95
N GLU A 88 8.67 -12.50 0.33
CA GLU A 88 8.90 -12.70 -1.10
C GLU A 88 8.01 -11.81 -1.99
N ASN A 89 6.75 -11.61 -1.64
CA ASN A 89 5.83 -10.76 -2.41
C ASN A 89 6.36 -9.33 -2.55
N PHE A 90 6.82 -8.76 -1.44
CA PHE A 90 7.33 -7.38 -1.43
C PHE A 90 8.79 -7.27 -1.90
N ARG A 91 9.59 -8.34 -1.76
CA ARG A 91 10.89 -8.42 -2.45
C ARG A 91 10.69 -8.39 -3.98
N GLY A 92 9.67 -9.09 -4.47
CA GLY A 92 9.25 -9.06 -5.87
C GLY A 92 8.83 -7.66 -6.33
N SER A 93 8.00 -6.96 -5.56
CA SER A 93 7.55 -5.59 -5.91
C SER A 93 8.69 -4.57 -5.98
N ARG A 94 9.72 -4.69 -5.12
CA ARG A 94 10.95 -3.90 -5.21
C ARG A 94 11.71 -4.14 -6.52
N SER A 95 11.73 -5.39 -6.99
CA SER A 95 12.53 -5.82 -8.15
C SER A 95 11.86 -5.45 -9.49
N ALA A 96 10.53 -5.51 -9.56
CA ALA A 96 9.77 -5.04 -10.72
C ALA A 96 9.90 -3.52 -10.93
N GLY A 97 10.28 -2.78 -9.88
CA GLY A 97 10.50 -1.36 -9.91
C GLY A 97 11.90 -0.93 -10.38
N SER A 98 12.28 -1.20 -11.63
CA SER A 98 13.61 -0.94 -12.23
C SER A 98 14.08 0.54 -12.42
N ARG A 99 13.56 1.52 -11.66
CA ARG A 99 14.11 2.89 -11.65
C ARG A 99 14.83 3.16 -10.33
N GLN A 100 16.14 3.30 -10.42
CA GLN A 100 17.14 3.47 -9.36
C GLN A 100 16.91 4.74 -8.50
N ASN A 101 15.84 4.82 -7.70
CA ASN A 101 15.81 5.69 -6.51
C ASN A 101 14.62 5.44 -5.56
N ARG A 102 13.99 4.26 -5.63
CA ARG A 102 12.80 3.97 -4.83
C ARG A 102 13.19 3.22 -3.56
N SER A 103 13.27 3.93 -2.43
CA SER A 103 13.18 3.24 -1.13
C SER A 103 11.72 2.90 -0.86
N TRP A 104 11.45 1.60 -0.76
CA TRP A 104 10.19 1.09 -0.28
C TRP A 104 10.26 1.18 1.24
N ASP A 105 9.37 1.98 1.83
CA ASP A 105 9.37 2.19 3.27
C ASP A 105 8.54 1.10 3.93
N TRP A 106 9.23 0.18 4.59
CA TRP A 106 8.66 -0.89 5.40
C TRP A 106 8.26 -0.44 6.80
N THR A 107 8.26 0.88 7.06
CA THR A 107 7.91 1.40 8.38
C THR A 107 6.48 0.99 8.75
N CYS A 108 6.41 -0.07 9.53
CA CYS A 108 5.23 -0.47 10.29
C CYS A 108 4.77 0.78 11.06
N PRO A 109 3.55 1.30 10.81
CA PRO A 109 3.08 2.45 11.55
C PRO A 109 3.08 2.11 13.05
N TRP A 110 3.56 3.04 13.89
CA TRP A 110 3.92 2.84 15.30
C TRP A 110 2.90 2.07 16.16
N TRP A 111 1.60 2.13 15.82
CA TRP A 111 0.55 1.37 16.51
C TRP A 111 0.65 -0.16 16.37
N TYR A 112 1.36 -0.69 15.37
CA TYR A 112 1.56 -2.13 15.18
C TYR A 112 2.66 -2.72 16.08
N ALA A 113 3.61 -1.91 16.54
CA ALA A 113 4.78 -2.37 17.31
C ALA A 113 4.45 -2.85 18.73
N HIS A 114 3.26 -2.52 19.26
CA HIS A 114 2.85 -2.92 20.60
C HIS A 114 2.38 -4.38 20.70
N PHE A 115 2.06 -5.04 19.58
CA PHE A 115 1.55 -6.41 19.60
C PHE A 115 2.53 -7.47 19.06
N PHE A 116 3.52 -7.09 18.24
CA PHE A 116 4.49 -8.03 17.69
C PHE A 116 5.90 -7.41 17.61
N HIS A 117 6.90 -8.15 18.09
CA HIS A 117 8.32 -7.78 18.02
C HIS A 117 8.77 -7.70 16.55
N CYS A 118 8.79 -6.50 15.98
CA CYS A 118 9.30 -6.24 14.64
C CYS A 118 10.77 -5.77 14.75
N PRO A 119 11.77 -6.50 14.22
CA PRO A 119 13.16 -6.06 14.26
C PRO A 119 13.34 -4.83 13.38
N SER A 120 13.91 -3.77 13.93
CA SER A 120 14.05 -2.43 13.34
C SER A 120 15.08 -2.33 12.19
N SER A 121 15.36 -3.41 11.47
CA SER A 121 16.33 -3.42 10.38
C SER A 121 16.02 -4.51 9.34
N TRP A 122 15.21 -4.15 8.35
CA TRP A 122 15.13 -4.77 7.02
C TRP A 122 14.88 -3.70 5.96
#